data_AF-A0A7C1TII4-F1
#
_entry.id   AF-A0A7C1TII4-F1
#
_cell.length_a   1.000
_cell.length_b   1.000
_cell.length_c   1.000
_cell.angle_alpha   90.00
_cell.angle_beta   90.00
_cell.angle_gamma   90.00
#
_symmetry.space_group_name_H-M   'P 1'
#
loop_
_entity.id
_entity.type
_entity.pdbx_description
1 polymer ?
#
loop_
_entity_poly.entity_id
_entity_poly.type
_entity_poly.pdbx_seq_one_letter_code
_entity_poly.pdbx_strand_id
1 'polypeptide(L)'
;MNKMIRMAGVLAGIVSLAACGGGESGGTPDPAPPVTPTPTSSTLYIGYYTESNVADPDDPTPGVLYLYLPDTGTSFTGEFFFSYVGCVGATDTGLLDGLRVNAPTGDTINGGWSGDVDGNIHTGNFSGAMFNGNMFTGTWTRNGGSQKFSFGQAPFTCSYTFAGNGDFTLYAVNDGTLPIDVDLTQPTVPVFRFDLDPNIAYYTLDVLDEACLAAGGGVASCLMWELRTVSTGGPVSVVYGTGGTPDQPLTTGNYVVTVVSTDLGGVVRDYGSAAFSLP
;
A
#
# COMPACT_ATOMS: atom_id res chain seq x y z
N MET A 1 -12.33 -11.85 -75.67
CA MET A 1 -13.76 -11.51 -75.91
C MET A 1 -14.19 -10.52 -74.83
N ASN A 2 -14.64 -9.35 -75.29
CA ASN A 2 -15.21 -8.27 -74.48
C ASN A 2 -16.49 -8.70 -73.73
N LYS A 3 -16.72 -8.11 -72.53
CA LYS A 3 -17.99 -7.49 -72.06
C LYS A 3 -17.80 -7.04 -70.60
N MET A 4 -17.72 -5.72 -70.35
CA MET A 4 -18.82 -4.79 -70.02
C MET A 4 -19.47 -4.98 -68.64
N ILE A 5 -19.04 -4.12 -67.70
CA ILE A 5 -19.81 -3.20 -66.83
C ILE A 5 -21.19 -3.67 -66.34
N ARG A 6 -21.38 -3.70 -65.00
CA ARG A 6 -22.51 -3.04 -64.32
C ARG A 6 -22.12 -2.48 -62.95
N MET A 7 -22.48 -1.21 -62.80
CA MET A 7 -22.41 -0.30 -61.67
C MET A 7 -23.65 -0.53 -60.77
N ALA A 8 -23.46 -0.63 -59.46
CA ALA A 8 -24.47 -0.42 -58.43
C ALA A 8 -23.68 0.09 -57.22
N GLY A 9 -23.78 1.34 -56.78
CA GLY A 9 -25.01 2.03 -56.41
C GLY A 9 -25.30 1.77 -54.93
N VAL A 10 -24.35 2.07 -54.03
CA VAL A 10 -24.57 1.96 -52.57
C VAL A 10 -25.06 3.31 -52.06
N LEU A 11 -26.30 3.28 -51.57
CA LEU A 11 -27.01 4.35 -50.90
C LEU A 11 -26.27 4.78 -49.62
N ALA A 12 -26.02 6.08 -49.49
CA ALA A 12 -25.62 6.68 -48.23
C ALA A 12 -26.83 6.78 -47.29
N GLY A 13 -26.86 5.95 -46.25
CA GLY A 13 -27.79 6.09 -45.13
C GLY A 13 -27.24 7.11 -44.13
N ILE A 14 -27.85 8.29 -44.08
CA ILE A 14 -27.63 9.27 -43.01
C ILE A 14 -28.33 8.72 -41.76
N VAL A 15 -27.56 8.19 -40.82
CA VAL A 15 -28.04 7.89 -39.47
C VAL A 15 -28.03 9.19 -38.69
N SER A 16 -29.21 9.76 -38.49
CA SER A 16 -29.44 10.86 -37.56
C SER A 16 -29.25 10.35 -36.13
N LEU A 17 -28.07 10.55 -35.55
CA LEU A 17 -27.91 10.41 -34.10
C LEU A 17 -28.67 11.56 -33.43
N ALA A 18 -29.84 11.24 -32.89
CA ALA A 18 -30.51 12.09 -31.91
C ALA A 18 -29.61 12.17 -30.67
N ALA A 19 -29.04 13.36 -30.43
CA ALA A 19 -28.36 13.70 -29.20
C ALA A 19 -29.37 13.63 -28.05
N CYS A 20 -29.28 12.55 -27.28
CA CYS A 20 -30.03 12.34 -26.05
C CYS A 20 -29.09 12.63 -24.88
N GLY A 21 -29.47 13.59 -24.04
CA GLY A 21 -29.10 13.67 -22.62
C GLY A 21 -27.64 13.94 -22.31
N GLY A 22 -27.34 15.20 -21.96
CA GLY A 22 -26.16 15.53 -21.17
C GLY A 22 -26.26 14.86 -19.80
N GLY A 23 -25.62 13.71 -19.66
CA GLY A 23 -25.17 13.22 -18.36
C GLY A 23 -23.85 13.93 -18.06
N GLU A 24 -23.81 14.66 -16.96
CA GLU A 24 -22.54 15.06 -16.34
C GLU A 24 -21.73 13.78 -16.22
N SER A 25 -20.70 13.65 -17.05
CA SER A 25 -19.70 12.62 -16.90
C SER A 25 -19.07 12.96 -15.56
N GLY A 26 -19.49 12.26 -14.51
CA GLY A 26 -18.85 12.33 -13.20
C GLY A 26 -17.39 12.03 -13.48
N GLY A 27 -16.59 13.08 -13.56
CA GLY A 27 -15.16 12.95 -13.77
C GLY A 27 -14.67 12.00 -12.70
N THR A 28 -13.89 11.01 -13.11
CA THR A 28 -13.04 10.28 -12.17
C THR A 28 -12.39 11.34 -11.29
N PRO A 29 -12.65 11.31 -9.96
CA PRO A 29 -12.02 12.25 -9.05
C PRO A 29 -10.52 12.28 -9.33
N ASP A 30 -9.93 13.48 -9.33
CA ASP A 30 -8.48 13.59 -9.49
C ASP A 30 -7.79 12.76 -8.40
N PRO A 31 -6.65 12.11 -8.71
CA PRO A 31 -5.85 11.41 -7.70
C PRO A 31 -5.63 12.32 -6.50
N ALA A 32 -5.67 11.72 -5.31
CA ALA A 32 -5.44 12.47 -4.09
C ALA A 32 -4.09 13.22 -4.18
N PRO A 33 -4.04 14.50 -3.76
CA PRO A 33 -2.79 15.27 -3.81
C PRO A 33 -1.71 14.56 -2.99
N PRO A 34 -0.43 14.72 -3.33
CA PRO A 34 0.68 14.09 -2.60
C PRO A 34 0.61 14.43 -1.10
N VAL A 35 1.13 13.51 -0.28
CA VAL A 35 1.21 13.64 1.18
C VAL A 35 1.80 15.02 1.50
N THR A 36 1.17 15.74 2.43
CA THR A 36 1.68 17.07 2.80
C THR A 36 3.00 16.90 3.56
N PRO A 37 3.96 17.84 3.43
CA PRO A 37 5.22 17.74 4.15
C PRO A 37 5.01 17.52 5.64
N THR A 38 5.92 16.74 6.21
CA THR A 38 5.91 16.33 7.61
C THR A 38 5.69 17.50 8.58
N PRO A 39 4.77 17.39 9.55
CA PRO A 39 4.61 18.41 10.59
C PRO A 39 5.93 18.65 11.34
N THR A 40 6.17 19.88 11.81
CA THR A 40 7.45 20.30 12.43
C THR A 40 7.84 19.51 13.69
N SER A 41 6.90 18.78 14.30
CA SER A 41 7.13 17.85 15.41
C SER A 41 6.25 16.63 15.21
N SER A 42 6.81 15.62 14.54
CA SER A 42 6.11 14.39 14.22
C SER A 42 7.02 13.18 14.32
N THR A 43 6.42 12.03 14.55
CA THR A 43 7.07 10.73 14.53
C THR A 43 6.58 9.95 13.32
N LEU A 44 7.48 9.27 12.62
CA LEU A 44 7.12 8.32 11.58
C LEU A 44 6.55 7.05 12.23
N TYR A 45 5.32 6.73 11.88
CA TYR A 45 4.68 5.46 12.18
C TYR A 45 4.60 4.65 10.89
N ILE A 46 5.01 3.39 10.96
CA ILE A 46 4.83 2.43 9.87
C ILE A 46 4.22 1.16 10.46
N GLY A 47 3.40 0.49 9.67
CA GLY A 47 2.71 -0.69 10.10
C GLY A 47 2.08 -1.41 8.94
N TYR A 48 1.01 -2.12 9.25
CA TYR A 48 0.24 -2.89 8.29
C TYR A 48 -1.24 -2.68 8.51
N TYR A 49 -2.00 -2.90 7.44
CA TYR A 49 -3.42 -3.20 7.54
C TYR A 49 -3.67 -4.63 7.09
N THR A 50 -4.77 -5.21 7.56
CA THR A 50 -5.29 -6.50 7.10
C THR A 50 -6.71 -6.31 6.64
N GLU A 51 -7.08 -6.95 5.55
CA GLU A 51 -8.47 -7.08 5.14
C GLU A 51 -9.25 -7.99 6.08
N SER A 52 -10.54 -7.71 6.27
CA SER A 52 -11.40 -8.57 7.09
C SER A 52 -11.70 -9.87 6.35
N ASN A 53 -11.39 -11.02 6.97
CA ASN A 53 -11.72 -12.35 6.44
C ASN A 53 -13.23 -12.59 6.22
N VAL A 54 -14.10 -11.72 6.75
CA VAL A 54 -15.54 -11.76 6.47
C VAL A 54 -15.87 -11.01 5.18
N ALA A 55 -15.15 -9.90 4.92
CA ALA A 55 -15.34 -9.05 3.77
C ALA A 55 -14.57 -9.55 2.52
N ASP A 56 -13.46 -10.26 2.74
CA ASP A 56 -12.77 -11.10 1.77
C ASP A 56 -12.45 -12.47 2.37
N PRO A 57 -13.32 -13.48 2.17
CA PRO A 57 -13.08 -14.82 2.68
C PRO A 57 -12.10 -15.64 1.83
N ASP A 58 -11.78 -15.17 0.62
CA ASP A 58 -10.99 -15.93 -0.35
C ASP A 58 -9.48 -15.72 -0.10
N ASP A 59 -9.04 -14.46 0.04
CA ASP A 59 -7.61 -14.12 0.22
C ASP A 59 -7.39 -12.76 0.91
N PRO A 60 -7.72 -12.63 2.21
CA PRO A 60 -7.57 -11.37 2.94
C PRO A 60 -6.11 -10.93 2.92
N THR A 61 -5.85 -9.81 2.25
CA THR A 61 -4.48 -9.39 1.95
C THR A 61 -3.96 -8.40 2.99
N PRO A 62 -2.75 -8.59 3.53
CA PRO A 62 -2.06 -7.55 4.28
C PRO A 62 -1.46 -6.52 3.32
N GLY A 63 -1.43 -5.25 3.72
CA GLY A 63 -0.64 -4.23 3.05
C GLY A 63 0.06 -3.30 4.02
N VAL A 64 0.86 -2.38 3.50
CA VAL A 64 1.66 -1.46 4.30
C VAL A 64 0.88 -0.15 4.52
N LEU A 65 1.03 0.42 5.71
CA LEU A 65 0.49 1.73 6.06
C LEU A 65 1.62 2.56 6.69
N TYR A 66 1.78 3.82 6.28
CA TYR A 66 2.68 4.75 6.96
C TYR A 66 2.03 6.13 7.14
N LEU A 67 2.41 6.80 8.22
CA LEU A 67 1.91 8.10 8.62
C LEU A 67 3.00 8.89 9.35
N TYR A 68 3.14 10.18 9.09
CA TYR A 68 3.81 11.08 10.03
C TYR A 68 2.79 11.63 11.01
N LEU A 69 2.80 11.11 12.23
CA LEU A 69 1.87 11.56 13.26
C LEU A 69 2.49 12.72 14.05
N PRO A 70 1.84 13.90 14.08
CA PRO A 70 2.27 15.02 14.91
C PRO A 70 2.14 14.66 16.38
N ASP A 71 2.85 15.35 17.27
CA ASP A 71 2.81 15.03 18.70
C ASP A 71 1.42 15.26 19.32
N THR A 72 0.69 16.30 18.92
CA THR A 72 -0.63 16.60 19.49
C THR A 72 -1.52 17.40 18.54
N GLY A 73 -2.80 17.04 18.40
CA GLY A 73 -3.90 17.96 18.07
C GLY A 73 -3.89 18.61 16.69
N THR A 74 -3.03 18.18 15.77
CA THR A 74 -2.97 18.69 14.39
C THR A 74 -3.32 17.61 13.38
N SER A 75 -3.73 18.05 12.19
CA SER A 75 -3.98 17.15 11.08
C SER A 75 -2.71 16.44 10.64
N PHE A 76 -2.87 15.24 10.09
CA PHE A 76 -1.80 14.49 9.44
C PHE A 76 -2.28 13.97 8.09
N THR A 77 -1.32 13.58 7.26
CA THR A 77 -1.56 12.79 6.06
C THR A 77 -0.64 11.57 6.06
N GLY A 78 -0.99 10.57 5.27
CA GLY A 78 -0.14 9.40 5.00
C GLY A 78 -0.76 8.54 3.91
N GLU A 79 -0.37 7.28 3.78
CA GLU A 79 -0.81 6.47 2.64
C GLU A 79 -0.96 4.97 2.98
N PHE A 80 -2.03 4.38 2.47
CA PHE A 80 -2.24 2.95 2.33
C PHE A 80 -1.57 2.49 1.04
N PHE A 81 -0.76 1.45 1.14
CA PHE A 81 -0.18 0.76 0.00
C PHE A 81 -0.88 -0.58 -0.19
N PHE A 82 -1.60 -0.74 -1.30
CA PHE A 82 -2.31 -1.97 -1.65
C PHE A 82 -1.47 -2.79 -2.63
N SER A 83 -1.24 -4.06 -2.29
CA SER A 83 -0.45 -4.99 -3.09
C SER A 83 -1.06 -6.38 -3.02
N TYR A 84 -1.71 -6.80 -4.11
CA TYR A 84 -2.40 -8.09 -4.21
C TYR A 84 -1.50 -9.13 -4.86
N VAL A 85 -1.33 -10.27 -4.18
CA VAL A 85 -0.46 -11.35 -4.62
C VAL A 85 -0.95 -11.94 -5.96
N GLY A 86 -0.03 -12.13 -6.90
CA GLY A 86 -0.32 -12.79 -8.19
C GLY A 86 -0.89 -11.87 -9.28
N CYS A 87 -1.08 -10.59 -8.97
CA CYS A 87 -1.51 -9.58 -9.92
C CYS A 87 -0.33 -8.67 -10.28
N VAL A 88 0.15 -8.75 -11.53
CA VAL A 88 1.17 -7.84 -12.04
C VAL A 88 0.44 -6.59 -12.54
N GLY A 89 0.54 -5.49 -11.79
CA GLY A 89 -0.19 -4.26 -12.03
C GLY A 89 0.51 -3.04 -11.46
N ALA A 90 -0.04 -1.85 -11.70
CA ALA A 90 0.42 -0.63 -11.05
C ALA A 90 0.24 -0.75 -9.53
N THR A 91 1.02 0.00 -8.77
CA THR A 91 0.84 0.12 -7.33
C THR A 91 -0.44 0.91 -7.05
N ASP A 92 -1.36 0.31 -6.32
CA ASP A 92 -2.57 0.98 -5.87
C ASP A 92 -2.29 1.67 -4.54
N THR A 93 -2.66 2.95 -4.44
CA THR A 93 -2.42 3.72 -3.22
C THR A 93 -3.63 4.52 -2.78
N GLY A 94 -3.76 4.68 -1.46
CA GLY A 94 -4.82 5.48 -0.85
C GLY A 94 -4.23 6.51 0.09
N LEU A 95 -4.44 7.79 -0.19
CA LEU A 95 -4.07 8.87 0.71
C LEU A 95 -4.98 8.83 1.95
N LEU A 96 -4.39 8.90 3.14
CA LEU A 96 -5.07 9.14 4.40
C LEU A 96 -4.97 10.62 4.76
N ASP A 97 -6.05 11.16 5.29
CA ASP A 97 -6.10 12.46 5.95
C ASP A 97 -6.83 12.30 7.29
N GLY A 98 -6.28 12.88 8.36
CA GLY A 98 -6.88 12.68 9.67
C GLY A 98 -6.39 13.65 10.73
N LEU A 99 -6.85 13.40 11.96
CA LEU A 99 -6.51 14.15 13.15
C LEU A 99 -6.01 13.21 14.24
N ARG A 100 -4.87 13.54 14.85
CA ARG A 100 -4.46 12.92 16.12
C ARG A 100 -5.04 13.73 17.27
N VAL A 101 -5.87 13.09 18.09
CA VAL A 101 -6.47 13.70 19.27
C VAL A 101 -5.83 13.09 20.51
N ASN A 102 -5.29 13.94 21.38
CA ASN A 102 -4.75 13.48 22.64
C ASN A 102 -5.87 13.40 23.66
N ALA A 103 -6.08 12.22 24.24
CA ALA A 103 -7.05 12.02 25.29
C ALA A 103 -6.38 11.53 26.58
N PRO A 104 -6.97 11.79 27.76
CA PRO A 104 -6.44 11.31 29.04
C PRO A 104 -6.28 9.78 29.11
N THR A 105 -7.00 9.05 28.26
CA THR A 105 -7.01 7.59 28.17
C THR A 105 -6.06 7.03 27.10
N GLY A 106 -5.26 7.89 26.47
CA GLY A 106 -4.40 7.55 25.33
C GLY A 106 -4.81 8.31 24.06
N ASP A 107 -3.86 8.53 23.16
CA ASP A 107 -4.13 9.25 21.91
C ASP A 107 -5.01 8.43 20.96
N THR A 108 -5.78 9.11 20.13
CA THR A 108 -6.58 8.49 19.07
C THR A 108 -6.25 9.12 17.73
N ILE A 109 -6.39 8.34 16.66
CA ILE A 109 -6.34 8.83 15.28
C ILE A 109 -7.66 8.54 14.59
N ASN A 110 -8.17 9.50 13.83
CA ASN A 110 -9.38 9.33 13.05
C ASN A 110 -9.31 10.18 11.78
N GLY A 111 -9.88 9.68 10.69
CA GLY A 111 -9.80 10.36 9.42
C GLY A 111 -10.49 9.65 8.27
N GLY A 112 -10.32 10.23 7.09
CA GLY A 112 -10.73 9.69 5.82
C GLY A 112 -9.56 9.04 5.07
N TRP A 113 -9.90 8.25 4.07
CA TRP A 113 -8.93 7.91 3.03
C TRP A 113 -9.59 7.97 1.66
N SER A 114 -8.78 8.21 0.64
CA SER A 114 -9.19 8.17 -0.76
C SER A 114 -8.06 7.66 -1.63
N GLY A 115 -8.35 6.78 -2.58
CA GLY A 115 -7.32 6.15 -3.40
C GLY A 115 -7.86 5.66 -4.73
N ASP A 116 -6.95 5.40 -5.67
CA ASP A 116 -7.24 4.68 -6.90
C ASP A 116 -6.81 3.23 -6.72
N VAL A 117 -7.74 2.30 -6.94
CA VAL A 117 -7.46 0.86 -7.02
C VAL A 117 -7.87 0.39 -8.41
N ASP A 118 -6.88 0.11 -9.26
CA ASP A 118 -7.04 -0.33 -10.64
C ASP A 118 -8.02 0.53 -11.48
N GLY A 119 -7.87 1.85 -11.42
CA GLY A 119 -8.67 2.83 -12.14
C GLY A 119 -10.03 3.14 -11.52
N ASN A 120 -10.24 2.72 -10.27
CA ASN A 120 -11.48 2.95 -9.53
C ASN A 120 -11.18 3.76 -8.26
N ILE A 121 -11.76 4.96 -8.20
CA ILE A 121 -11.63 5.78 -7.00
C ILE A 121 -12.48 5.22 -5.87
N HIS A 122 -11.82 4.95 -4.75
CA HIS A 122 -12.40 4.53 -3.51
C HIS A 122 -12.21 5.60 -2.43
N THR A 123 -13.13 5.59 -1.46
CA THR A 123 -13.04 6.43 -0.27
C THR A 123 -13.47 5.63 0.94
N GLY A 124 -13.13 6.10 2.12
CA GLY A 124 -13.56 5.47 3.35
C GLY A 124 -13.11 6.21 4.59
N ASN A 125 -13.21 5.55 5.74
CA ASN A 125 -12.81 6.10 7.02
C ASN A 125 -11.87 5.14 7.74
N PHE A 126 -11.02 5.67 8.60
CA PHE A 126 -10.22 4.90 9.54
C PHE A 126 -10.29 5.53 10.94
N SER A 127 -10.14 4.68 11.96
CA SER A 127 -10.05 5.12 13.34
C SER A 127 -9.23 4.14 14.17
N GLY A 128 -8.39 4.65 15.05
CA GLY A 128 -7.58 3.84 15.95
C GLY A 128 -7.26 4.55 17.26
N ALA A 129 -6.77 3.78 18.21
CA ALA A 129 -6.33 4.26 19.51
C ALA A 129 -4.90 3.79 19.79
N MET A 130 -4.17 4.60 20.54
CA MET A 130 -2.85 4.26 21.02
C MET A 130 -2.95 3.09 21.99
N PHE A 131 -2.11 2.10 21.75
CA PHE A 131 -1.94 0.91 22.54
C PHE A 131 -0.48 0.83 23.01
N ASN A 132 -0.27 0.50 24.28
CA ASN A 132 1.06 0.38 24.91
C ASN A 132 2.00 1.60 24.78
N GLY A 133 1.49 2.77 24.37
CA GLY A 133 2.23 4.05 24.37
C GLY A 133 3.03 4.35 23.09
N ASN A 134 3.19 3.39 22.19
CA ASN A 134 4.00 3.53 20.97
C ASN A 134 3.42 2.84 19.72
N MET A 135 2.22 2.25 19.86
CA MET A 135 1.52 1.57 18.78
C MET A 135 0.13 2.17 18.62
N PHE A 136 -0.40 2.24 17.41
CA PHE A 136 -1.83 2.50 17.18
C PHE A 136 -2.47 1.24 16.59
N THR A 137 -3.62 0.86 17.13
CA THR A 137 -4.46 -0.20 16.55
C THR A 137 -5.81 0.37 16.22
N GLY A 138 -6.39 -0.07 15.12
CA GLY A 138 -7.68 0.45 14.70
C GLY A 138 -8.30 -0.34 13.56
N THR A 139 -9.34 0.25 12.99
CA THR A 139 -10.08 -0.30 11.86
C THR A 139 -10.14 0.70 10.73
N TRP A 140 -10.30 0.18 9.52
CA TRP A 140 -10.59 0.96 8.33
C TRP A 140 -11.83 0.39 7.63
N THR A 141 -12.50 1.25 6.87
CA THR A 141 -13.71 0.93 6.12
C THR A 141 -13.62 1.54 4.74
N ARG A 142 -14.27 0.91 3.76
CA ARG A 142 -14.44 1.40 2.40
C ARG A 142 -15.92 1.71 2.17
N ASN A 143 -16.20 2.90 1.65
CA ASN A 143 -17.53 3.27 1.21
C ASN A 143 -17.93 2.35 0.04
N GLY A 144 -19.10 1.71 0.14
CA GLY A 144 -19.59 0.77 -0.87
C GLY A 144 -19.34 -0.71 -0.59
N GLY A 145 -18.74 -1.09 0.55
CA GLY A 145 -18.54 -2.51 0.92
C GLY A 145 -17.35 -3.13 0.18
N SER A 146 -17.29 -4.44 -0.04
CA SER A 146 -16.21 -5.11 -0.81
C SER A 146 -16.44 -5.05 -2.32
N GLN A 147 -15.38 -5.18 -3.13
CA GLN A 147 -15.47 -5.27 -4.59
C GLN A 147 -14.49 -6.29 -5.14
N LYS A 148 -14.95 -7.07 -6.10
CA LYS A 148 -14.09 -8.00 -6.83
C LYS A 148 -13.53 -7.33 -8.07
N PHE A 149 -12.23 -7.54 -8.27
CA PHE A 149 -11.52 -7.15 -9.47
C PHE A 149 -11.10 -8.40 -10.25
N SER A 150 -11.06 -8.27 -11.58
CA SER A 150 -10.67 -9.36 -12.48
C SER A 150 -10.03 -8.78 -13.73
N PHE A 151 -8.77 -9.12 -13.94
CA PHE A 151 -7.94 -8.61 -15.05
C PHE A 151 -7.27 -9.74 -15.82
N GLY A 152 -6.79 -9.38 -17.00
CA GLY A 152 -6.05 -10.28 -17.87
C GLY A 152 -6.94 -11.09 -18.81
N GLN A 153 -6.27 -11.85 -19.68
CA GLN A 153 -6.89 -12.81 -20.58
C GLN A 153 -6.22 -14.16 -20.37
N ALA A 154 -6.96 -15.25 -20.59
CA ALA A 154 -6.42 -16.59 -20.48
C ALA A 154 -5.09 -16.73 -21.26
N PRO A 155 -4.06 -17.39 -20.70
CA PRO A 155 -4.09 -18.20 -19.47
C PRO A 155 -3.78 -17.42 -18.18
N PHE A 156 -3.53 -16.10 -18.24
CA PHE A 156 -3.17 -15.29 -17.08
C PHE A 156 -4.33 -14.38 -16.70
N THR A 157 -5.17 -14.87 -15.79
CA THR A 157 -6.22 -14.08 -15.16
C THR A 157 -5.83 -13.78 -13.72
N CYS A 158 -5.78 -12.50 -13.36
CA CYS A 158 -5.66 -12.04 -11.98
C CYS A 158 -7.07 -11.74 -11.48
N SER A 159 -7.42 -12.20 -10.28
CA SER A 159 -8.65 -11.80 -9.61
C SER A 159 -8.40 -11.73 -8.12
N TYR A 160 -8.87 -10.65 -7.50
CA TYR A 160 -8.79 -10.42 -6.06
C TYR A 160 -10.04 -9.69 -5.58
N THR A 161 -10.27 -9.69 -4.28
CA THR A 161 -11.31 -8.87 -3.64
C THR A 161 -10.63 -7.73 -2.92
N PHE A 162 -11.04 -6.48 -3.17
CA PHE A 162 -10.73 -5.38 -2.26
C PHE A 162 -11.79 -5.34 -1.17
N ALA A 163 -11.42 -5.68 0.06
CA ALA A 163 -12.35 -5.80 1.17
C ALA A 163 -13.01 -4.46 1.54
N GLY A 164 -14.25 -4.54 2.03
CA GLY A 164 -15.00 -3.37 2.48
C GLY A 164 -14.56 -2.81 3.83
N ASN A 165 -13.73 -3.54 4.57
CA ASN A 165 -13.23 -3.14 5.89
C ASN A 165 -12.08 -4.06 6.31
N GLY A 166 -11.37 -3.62 7.34
CA GLY A 166 -10.30 -4.38 7.94
C GLY A 166 -9.75 -3.72 9.20
N ASP A 167 -8.64 -4.26 9.67
CA ASP A 167 -7.93 -3.77 10.85
C ASP A 167 -6.58 -3.18 10.43
N PHE A 168 -5.98 -2.35 11.27
CA PHE A 168 -4.61 -1.89 11.09
C PHE A 168 -3.87 -1.84 12.41
N THR A 169 -2.55 -1.99 12.31
CA THR A 169 -1.61 -1.77 13.42
C THR A 169 -0.42 -0.97 12.92
N LEU A 170 -0.08 0.08 13.64
CA LEU A 170 1.00 1.03 13.35
C LEU A 170 1.98 1.07 14.51
N TYR A 171 3.27 1.08 14.22
CA TYR A 171 4.33 1.17 15.21
C TYR A 171 5.16 2.42 14.91
N ALA A 172 5.62 3.10 15.96
CA ALA A 172 6.73 4.03 15.78
C ALA A 172 7.92 3.27 15.16
N VAL A 173 8.69 3.91 14.27
CA VAL A 173 9.85 3.25 13.67
C VAL A 173 10.83 2.80 14.76
N ASN A 174 11.34 1.56 14.64
CA ASN A 174 12.14 0.82 15.61
C ASN A 174 11.37 0.16 16.78
N ASP A 175 10.04 0.31 16.84
CA ASP A 175 9.22 -0.25 17.93
C ASP A 175 8.37 -1.46 17.49
N GLY A 176 8.69 -2.08 16.35
CA GLY A 176 8.04 -3.30 15.89
C GLY A 176 8.23 -4.51 16.82
N THR A 177 7.43 -5.56 16.63
CA THR A 177 7.52 -6.81 17.41
C THR A 177 8.68 -7.70 16.98
N LEU A 178 9.16 -7.54 15.75
CA LEU A 178 10.27 -8.28 15.15
C LEU A 178 11.54 -7.40 15.12
N PRO A 179 12.57 -7.74 15.91
CA PRO A 179 13.86 -7.08 15.81
C PRO A 179 14.51 -7.32 14.45
N ILE A 180 15.03 -6.26 13.84
CA ILE A 180 15.79 -6.32 12.59
C ILE A 180 17.21 -5.82 12.86
N ASP A 181 18.19 -6.69 12.63
CA ASP A 181 19.62 -6.34 12.58
C ASP A 181 19.99 -5.88 11.16
N VAL A 182 20.61 -4.71 11.07
CA VAL A 182 21.04 -4.10 9.79
C VAL A 182 22.56 -4.04 9.76
N ASP A 183 23.16 -4.92 8.98
CA ASP A 183 24.61 -4.99 8.79
C ASP A 183 25.06 -4.11 7.62
N LEU A 184 25.75 -3.03 7.99
CA LEU A 184 26.24 -1.99 7.09
C LEU A 184 27.73 -2.15 6.77
N THR A 185 28.33 -3.32 6.96
CA THR A 185 29.74 -3.56 6.63
C THR A 185 30.05 -3.27 5.16
N GLN A 186 29.06 -3.44 4.27
CA GLN A 186 29.08 -2.97 2.90
C GLN A 186 27.89 -1.99 2.69
N PRO A 187 28.10 -0.67 2.85
CA PRO A 187 27.00 0.30 2.91
C PRO A 187 26.04 0.29 1.71
N THR A 188 26.53 -0.02 0.51
CA THR A 188 25.71 -0.06 -0.70
C THR A 188 24.93 -1.38 -0.88
N VAL A 189 25.18 -2.38 -0.04
CA VAL A 189 24.53 -3.69 -0.06
C VAL A 189 24.29 -4.18 1.37
N PRO A 190 23.46 -3.46 2.15
CA PRO A 190 23.19 -3.83 3.53
C PRO A 190 22.59 -5.24 3.61
N VAL A 191 22.86 -5.91 4.73
CA VAL A 191 22.29 -7.24 5.03
C VAL A 191 21.30 -7.10 6.18
N PHE A 192 20.07 -7.51 5.95
CA PHE A 192 18.98 -7.50 6.92
C PHE A 192 18.84 -8.87 7.54
N ARG A 193 18.81 -8.96 8.88
CA ARG A 193 18.66 -10.22 9.61
C ARG A 193 17.55 -10.12 10.64
N PHE A 194 16.71 -11.15 10.69
CA PHE A 194 15.54 -11.23 11.56
C PHE A 194 15.12 -12.70 11.74
N ASP A 195 14.29 -12.99 12.73
CA ASP A 195 13.83 -14.35 13.05
C ASP A 195 12.30 -14.43 12.99
N LEU A 196 11.77 -15.12 11.98
CA LEU A 196 10.34 -15.16 11.67
C LEU A 196 9.60 -16.24 12.46
N ASP A 197 8.32 -16.02 12.76
CA ASP A 197 7.46 -17.05 13.35
C ASP A 197 7.48 -18.34 12.50
N PRO A 198 7.59 -19.54 13.10
CA PRO A 198 7.68 -20.80 12.36
C PRO A 198 6.41 -21.16 11.56
N ASN A 199 5.29 -20.45 11.73
CA ASN A 199 4.01 -20.71 11.08
C ASN A 199 3.68 -19.70 9.97
N ILE A 200 4.67 -18.97 9.46
CA ILE A 200 4.47 -18.09 8.30
C ILE A 200 4.44 -18.89 7.00
N ALA A 201 3.90 -18.26 5.96
CA ALA A 201 3.91 -18.74 4.59
C ALA A 201 4.72 -17.82 3.67
N TYR A 202 4.65 -16.51 3.92
CA TYR A 202 5.37 -15.49 3.17
C TYR A 202 5.76 -14.33 4.08
N TYR A 203 6.74 -13.56 3.62
CA TYR A 203 7.03 -12.24 4.16
C TYR A 203 7.32 -11.25 3.04
N THR A 204 7.06 -9.99 3.33
CA THR A 204 7.47 -8.84 2.54
C THR A 204 8.51 -8.06 3.32
N LEU A 205 9.56 -7.61 2.64
CA LEU A 205 10.56 -6.68 3.14
C LEU A 205 10.60 -5.47 2.22
N ASP A 206 10.43 -4.28 2.79
CA ASP A 206 10.49 -3.02 2.05
C ASP A 206 11.62 -2.16 2.60
N VAL A 207 12.35 -1.49 1.70
CA VAL A 207 13.33 -0.46 2.04
C VAL A 207 12.84 0.86 1.47
N LEU A 208 12.65 1.84 2.35
CA LEU A 208 12.07 3.13 2.03
C LEU A 208 13.10 4.24 2.30
N ASP A 209 13.17 5.25 1.42
CA ASP A 209 13.91 6.49 1.66
C ASP A 209 13.15 7.37 2.65
N GLU A 210 13.73 7.56 3.84
CA GLU A 210 13.11 8.31 4.92
C GLU A 210 12.99 9.81 4.60
N ALA A 211 13.96 10.37 3.86
CA ALA A 211 13.93 11.77 3.48
C ALA A 211 12.85 12.03 2.42
N CYS A 212 12.67 11.08 1.49
CA CYS A 212 11.58 11.10 0.52
C CYS A 212 10.21 11.06 1.22
N LEU A 213 10.01 10.13 2.16
CA LEU A 213 8.78 10.05 2.94
C LEU A 213 8.54 11.35 3.73
N ALA A 214 9.57 11.87 4.38
CA ALA A 214 9.48 13.11 5.16
C ALA A 214 9.11 14.33 4.30
N ALA A 215 9.54 14.34 3.03
CA ALA A 215 9.19 15.37 2.05
C ALA A 215 7.75 15.24 1.50
N GLY A 216 6.98 14.25 1.95
CA GLY A 216 5.62 13.99 1.46
C GLY A 216 5.59 13.08 0.21
N GLY A 217 6.67 12.36 -0.07
CA GLY A 217 6.66 11.33 -1.10
C GLY A 217 5.78 10.14 -0.67
N GLY A 218 5.10 9.53 -1.65
CA GLY A 218 4.35 8.28 -1.50
C GLY A 218 5.28 7.07 -1.32
N VAL A 219 4.81 5.96 -0.72
CA VAL A 219 5.53 4.67 -0.65
C VAL A 219 6.09 4.33 -2.02
N ALA A 220 5.26 4.34 -3.07
CA ALA A 220 5.69 3.94 -4.41
C ALA A 220 6.85 4.79 -4.95
N SER A 221 6.92 6.08 -4.60
CA SER A 221 8.01 6.97 -5.01
C SER A 221 9.26 6.88 -4.13
N CYS A 222 9.08 6.49 -2.86
CA CYS A 222 10.13 6.39 -1.86
C CYS A 222 10.64 4.96 -1.66
N LEU A 223 10.03 3.98 -2.30
CA LEU A 223 10.44 2.59 -2.31
C LEU A 223 11.76 2.46 -3.05
N MET A 224 12.78 2.03 -2.32
CA MET A 224 14.10 1.74 -2.85
C MET A 224 14.16 0.30 -3.34
N TRP A 225 13.48 -0.59 -2.62
CA TRP A 225 13.45 -2.02 -2.90
C TRP A 225 12.33 -2.72 -2.12
N GLU A 226 11.59 -3.60 -2.80
CA GLU A 226 10.68 -4.58 -2.20
C GLU A 226 11.19 -6.01 -2.48
N LEU A 227 11.09 -6.88 -1.48
CA LEU A 227 11.24 -8.32 -1.60
C LEU A 227 10.01 -9.00 -1.01
N ARG A 228 9.28 -9.75 -1.83
CA ARG A 228 8.23 -10.67 -1.38
C ARG A 228 8.66 -12.11 -1.65
N THR A 229 8.70 -12.94 -0.62
CA THR A 229 9.11 -14.34 -0.78
C THR A 229 8.35 -15.28 0.14
N VAL A 230 8.23 -16.54 -0.30
CA VAL A 230 7.78 -17.64 0.53
C VAL A 230 8.84 -17.99 1.58
N SER A 231 8.41 -18.39 2.77
CA SER A 231 9.29 -18.80 3.85
C SER A 231 8.54 -19.76 4.80
N THR A 232 9.30 -20.58 5.51
CA THR A 232 8.78 -21.50 6.55
C THR A 232 9.14 -21.02 7.96
N GLY A 233 9.49 -19.74 8.11
CA GLY A 233 9.90 -19.13 9.37
C GLY A 233 11.36 -19.38 9.76
N GLY A 234 11.73 -18.94 10.96
CA GLY A 234 13.08 -19.04 11.51
C GLY A 234 14.02 -17.91 11.07
N PRO A 235 15.34 -18.08 11.32
CA PRO A 235 16.33 -17.06 11.02
C PRO A 235 16.46 -16.79 9.51
N VAL A 236 16.37 -15.53 9.16
CA VAL A 236 16.46 -15.02 7.78
C VAL A 236 17.62 -14.03 7.68
N SER A 237 18.34 -14.08 6.55
CA SER A 237 19.40 -13.15 6.19
C SER A 237 19.25 -12.77 4.73
N VAL A 238 19.00 -11.49 4.47
CA VAL A 238 18.68 -10.97 3.14
C VAL A 238 19.65 -9.87 2.76
N VAL A 239 20.30 -10.00 1.61
CA VAL A 239 21.15 -8.94 1.04
C VAL A 239 20.29 -8.02 0.18
N TYR A 240 20.44 -6.71 0.34
CA TYR A 240 19.74 -5.72 -0.49
C TYR A 240 19.84 -6.01 -1.98
N GLY A 241 18.69 -5.99 -2.67
CA GLY A 241 18.58 -6.28 -4.10
C GLY A 241 18.64 -7.77 -4.48
N THR A 242 18.59 -8.69 -3.53
CA THR A 242 18.52 -10.13 -3.83
C THR A 242 17.07 -10.59 -3.94
N GLY A 243 16.68 -11.17 -5.08
CA GLY A 243 15.30 -11.66 -5.29
C GLY A 243 14.36 -10.64 -5.96
N GLY A 244 14.89 -9.49 -6.35
CA GLY A 244 14.22 -8.47 -7.17
C GLY A 244 15.24 -7.47 -7.71
N THR A 245 14.88 -6.68 -8.71
CA THR A 245 15.70 -5.53 -9.10
C THR A 245 15.34 -4.38 -8.16
N PRO A 246 16.28 -3.79 -7.41
CA PRO A 246 15.99 -2.57 -6.67
C PRO A 246 15.39 -1.52 -7.60
N ASP A 247 14.35 -0.85 -7.15
CA ASP A 247 13.77 0.28 -7.88
C ASP A 247 14.83 1.40 -7.99
N GLN A 248 15.64 1.55 -6.94
CA GLN A 248 16.70 2.55 -6.86
C GLN A 248 17.95 2.01 -6.14
N PRO A 249 19.17 2.42 -6.53
CA PRO A 249 20.36 2.13 -5.75
C PRO A 249 20.35 2.91 -4.43
N LEU A 250 20.87 2.31 -3.35
CA LEU A 250 21.09 3.04 -2.12
C LEU A 250 22.28 4.00 -2.26
N THR A 251 22.11 5.22 -1.75
CA THR A 251 23.13 6.27 -1.71
C THR A 251 23.31 6.76 -0.27
N THR A 252 24.11 7.80 -0.05
CA THR A 252 24.13 8.49 1.26
C THR A 252 22.74 8.97 1.62
N GLY A 253 22.27 8.66 2.84
CA GLY A 253 20.90 8.97 3.25
C GLY A 253 20.43 8.20 4.48
N ASN A 254 19.19 8.45 4.88
CA ASN A 254 18.49 7.71 5.92
C ASN A 254 17.39 6.87 5.29
N TYR A 255 17.26 5.65 5.78
CA TYR A 255 16.36 4.65 5.24
C TYR A 255 15.63 3.94 6.37
N VAL A 256 14.47 3.39 6.06
CA VAL A 256 13.75 2.50 6.95
C VAL A 256 13.55 1.17 6.23
N VAL A 257 13.89 0.08 6.90
CA VAL A 257 13.49 -1.26 6.47
C VAL A 257 12.27 -1.70 7.27
N THR A 258 11.29 -2.29 6.60
CA THR A 258 10.15 -2.94 7.23
C THR A 258 10.09 -4.40 6.84
N VAL A 259 9.60 -5.24 7.75
CA VAL A 259 9.30 -6.65 7.48
C VAL A 259 7.90 -6.95 7.99
N VAL A 260 7.07 -7.56 7.15
CA VAL A 260 5.75 -8.07 7.53
C VAL A 260 5.69 -9.54 7.11
N SER A 261 5.32 -10.42 8.03
CA SER A 261 5.12 -11.85 7.73
C SER A 261 3.66 -12.25 7.94
N THR A 262 3.21 -13.22 7.18
CA THR A 262 1.84 -13.72 7.20
C THR A 262 1.79 -15.22 7.00
N ASP A 263 0.75 -15.84 7.56
CA ASP A 263 0.45 -17.24 7.31
C ASP A 263 -0.42 -17.45 6.05
N LEU A 264 -0.77 -18.70 5.78
CA LEU A 264 -1.64 -19.07 4.65
C LEU A 264 -3.09 -18.54 4.77
N GLY A 265 -3.49 -18.03 5.94
CA GLY A 265 -4.81 -17.46 6.18
C GLY A 265 -4.82 -15.93 6.14
N GLY A 266 -3.73 -15.29 5.71
CA GLY A 266 -3.59 -13.84 5.66
C GLY A 266 -3.38 -13.18 7.03
N VAL A 267 -3.12 -13.97 8.08
CA VAL A 267 -2.91 -13.43 9.43
C VAL A 267 -1.47 -12.98 9.57
N VAL A 268 -1.27 -11.71 9.92
CA VAL A 268 0.06 -11.15 10.22
C VAL A 268 0.62 -11.82 11.46
N ARG A 269 1.83 -12.38 11.34
CA ARG A 269 2.53 -13.10 12.42
C ARG A 269 3.63 -12.24 13.03
N ASP A 270 4.39 -11.55 12.19
CA ASP A 270 5.47 -10.67 12.60
C ASP A 270 5.37 -9.31 11.91
N TYR A 271 5.75 -8.26 12.63
CA TYR A 271 6.01 -6.94 12.07
C TYR A 271 7.28 -6.36 12.68
N GLY A 272 8.22 -5.93 11.85
CA GLY A 272 9.45 -5.27 12.28
C GLY A 272 9.73 -4.02 11.47
N SER A 273 10.37 -3.04 12.09
CA SER A 273 10.94 -1.90 11.39
C SER A 273 12.27 -1.51 12.01
N ALA A 274 13.21 -1.05 11.20
CA ALA A 274 14.48 -0.50 11.66
C ALA A 274 14.93 0.66 10.77
N ALA A 275 15.32 1.77 11.39
CA ALA A 275 15.98 2.87 10.71
C ALA A 275 17.49 2.61 10.57
N PHE A 276 18.08 2.99 9.45
CA PHE A 276 19.52 2.92 9.23
C PHE A 276 20.00 4.07 8.36
N SER A 277 21.29 4.41 8.48
CA SER A 277 21.89 5.52 7.74
C SER A 277 23.10 5.04 6.95
N LEU A 278 23.21 5.49 5.71
CA LEU A 278 24.38 5.27 4.87
C LEU A 278 25.24 6.55 4.84
N PRO A 279 26.56 6.43 5.01
CA PRO A 279 27.49 7.56 5.09
C PRO A 279 27.73 8.26 3.74
#